data_AF-A0AA90NKI6-F1
#
_entry.id   AF-A0AA90NKI6-F1
#
_cell.length_a   1.000
_cell.length_b   1.000
_cell.length_c   1.000
_cell.angle_alpha   90.00
_cell.angle_beta   90.00
_cell.angle_gamma   90.00
#
_symmetry.space_group_name_H-M   'P 1'
#
loop_
_entity.id
_entity.type
_entity.pdbx_description
1 polymer ?
#
loop_
_entity_poly.entity_id
_entity_poly.type
_entity_poly.pdbx_seq_one_letter_code
_entity_poly.pdbx_strand_id
1 'polypeptide(L)'
;MIVTAFAAAGGALGAIVAYRSARLSPENRATALLLLVAAASMALGAIARAGAAAHASPVGAFLTGLCGTMVSFAALAWCLVRAERPVRAAAAVAVIVGASVAAAMLGYLAFDLLGLAYVKLPRVG
;
A
#
# COMPACT_ATOMS: atom_id res chain seq x y z
N MET A 1 -7.01 -23.28 -0.81
CA MET A 1 -6.58 -23.28 0.61
C MET A 1 -5.21 -22.65 0.83
N ILE A 2 -4.16 -22.97 0.05
CA ILE A 2 -2.81 -22.39 0.28
C ILE A 2 -2.76 -20.89 0.00
N VAL A 3 -3.27 -20.44 -1.14
CA VAL A 3 -3.28 -19.01 -1.55
C VAL A 3 -4.03 -18.13 -0.55
N THR A 4 -5.17 -18.62 -0.06
CA THR A 4 -5.98 -17.94 0.96
C THR A 4 -5.26 -17.84 2.32
N ALA A 5 -4.49 -18.85 2.70
CA ALA A 5 -3.70 -18.82 3.95
C ALA A 5 -2.55 -17.80 3.85
N PHE A 6 -1.89 -17.69 2.69
CA PHE A 6 -0.86 -16.67 2.46
C PHE A 6 -1.44 -15.26 2.46
N ALA A 7 -2.61 -15.04 1.86
CA ALA A 7 -3.31 -13.76 1.95
C ALA A 7 -3.66 -13.39 3.41
N ALA A 8 -4.12 -14.35 4.21
CA ALA A 8 -4.42 -14.14 5.63
C ALA A 8 -3.15 -13.82 6.45
N ALA A 9 -2.05 -14.52 6.20
CA ALA A 9 -0.76 -14.27 6.85
C ALA A 9 -0.20 -12.88 6.49
N GLY A 10 -0.27 -12.50 5.22
CA GLY A 10 0.06 -11.15 4.76
C GLY A 10 -0.81 -10.11 5.43
N GLY A 11 -2.13 -10.33 5.46
CA GLY A 11 -3.09 -9.46 6.13
C GLY A 11 -2.77 -9.25 7.61
N ALA A 12 -2.44 -10.31 8.33
CA ALA A 12 -2.07 -10.26 9.75
C ALA A 12 -0.79 -9.43 9.97
N LEU A 13 0.24 -9.64 9.15
CA LEU A 13 1.48 -8.86 9.22
C LEU A 13 1.24 -7.39 8.88
N GLY A 14 0.45 -7.10 7.84
CA GLY A 14 0.10 -5.74 7.45
C GLY A 14 -0.65 -5.01 8.56
N ALA A 15 -1.56 -5.71 9.25
CA ALA A 15 -2.28 -5.18 10.41
C ALA A 15 -1.35 -4.91 11.61
N ILE A 16 -0.37 -5.78 11.88
CA ILE A 16 0.62 -5.57 12.96
C ILE A 16 1.47 -4.32 12.69
N VAL A 17 1.94 -4.15 11.45
CA VAL A 17 2.74 -2.99 11.06
C VAL A 17 1.91 -1.71 11.13
N ALA A 18 0.68 -1.72 10.60
CA ALA A 18 -0.25 -0.60 10.70
C ALA A 18 -0.51 -0.24 12.17
N TYR A 19 -0.75 -1.24 13.02
CA TYR A 19 -0.97 -1.04 14.45
C TYR A 19 0.25 -0.43 15.16
N ARG A 20 1.47 -0.90 14.85
CA ARG A 20 2.70 -0.30 15.40
C ARG A 20 2.90 1.13 14.93
N SER A 21 2.65 1.43 13.65
CA SER A 21 2.75 2.79 13.12
C SER A 21 1.76 3.75 13.78
N ALA A 22 0.56 3.26 14.14
CA ALA A 22 -0.46 4.03 14.85
C ALA A 22 -0.11 4.33 16.31
N ARG A 23 0.84 3.59 16.92
CA ARG A 23 1.36 3.82 18.28
C ARG A 23 2.53 4.80 18.33
N LEU A 24 3.02 5.30 17.19
CA LEU A 24 4.07 6.31 17.16
C LEU A 24 3.57 7.66 17.71
N SER A 25 4.51 8.46 18.22
CA SER A 25 4.27 9.83 18.70
C SER A 25 3.47 10.64 17.67
N PRO A 26 2.51 11.49 18.07
CA PRO A 26 1.60 12.19 17.16
C PRO A 26 2.29 12.99 16.04
N GLU A 27 3.47 13.56 16.29
CA GLU A 27 4.27 14.24 15.24
C GLU A 27 4.75 13.28 14.15
N ASN A 28 5.22 12.09 14.53
CA ASN A 28 5.74 11.09 13.60
C ASN A 28 4.65 10.20 13.00
N ARG A 29 3.46 10.18 13.60
CA ARG A 29 2.35 9.31 13.21
C ARG A 29 1.79 9.67 11.83
N ALA A 30 1.62 10.95 11.53
CA ALA A 30 1.07 11.39 10.24
C ALA A 30 2.03 11.06 9.08
N THR A 31 3.32 11.31 9.27
CA THR A 31 4.38 11.02 8.30
C THR A 31 4.57 9.52 8.10
N ALA A 32 4.57 8.74 9.19
CA ALA A 32 4.66 7.29 9.12
C ALA A 32 3.46 6.67 8.41
N LEU A 33 2.24 7.14 8.69
CA LEU A 33 1.04 6.70 7.97
C LEU A 33 1.08 7.08 6.49
N LEU A 34 1.51 8.30 6.16
CA LEU A 34 1.70 8.74 4.76
C LEU A 34 2.65 7.80 4.01
N LEU A 35 3.83 7.56 4.57
CA LEU A 35 4.86 6.71 3.95
C LEU A 35 4.39 5.26 3.82
N LEU A 36 3.75 4.72 4.85
CA LEU A 36 3.25 3.36 4.86
C LEU A 36 2.16 3.16 3.78
N VAL A 37 1.18 4.07 3.74
CA VAL A 37 0.06 3.99 2.80
C VAL A 37 0.54 4.25 1.37
N ALA A 38 1.47 5.19 1.16
CA ALA A 38 2.05 5.44 -0.16
C ALA A 38 2.85 4.23 -0.67
N ALA A 39 3.72 3.64 0.17
CA ALA A 39 4.49 2.45 -0.21
C ALA A 39 3.58 1.24 -0.50
N ALA A 40 2.57 1.01 0.35
CA ALA A 40 1.59 -0.04 0.13
C ALA A 40 0.79 0.19 -1.16
N SER A 41 0.42 1.44 -1.46
CA SER A 41 -0.31 1.78 -2.67
C SER A 41 0.54 1.62 -3.93
N MET A 42 1.83 2.00 -3.92
CA MET A 42 2.76 1.69 -5.01
C MET A 42 2.81 0.19 -5.29
N ALA A 43 3.00 -0.61 -4.24
CA ALA A 43 3.08 -2.06 -4.36
C ALA A 43 1.77 -2.64 -4.93
N LEU A 44 0.61 -2.17 -4.46
CA LEU A 44 -0.69 -2.57 -5.01
C LEU A 44 -0.84 -2.19 -6.49
N GLY A 45 -0.38 -1.02 -6.91
CA GLY A 45 -0.38 -0.59 -8.31
C GLY A 45 0.44 -1.52 -9.22
N ALA A 46 1.64 -1.89 -8.77
CA ALA A 46 2.50 -2.86 -9.48
C ALA A 46 1.88 -4.27 -9.54
N ILE A 47 1.28 -4.72 -8.43
CA ILE A 47 0.59 -6.02 -8.34
C ILE A 47 -0.64 -6.06 -9.26
N ALA A 48 -1.42 -4.97 -9.27
CA ALA A 48 -2.59 -4.84 -10.15
C ALA A 48 -2.19 -4.94 -11.63
N ARG A 49 -1.04 -4.39 -12.01
CA ARG A 49 -0.50 -4.54 -13.37
C ARG A 49 -0.07 -5.97 -13.68
N ALA A 50 0.56 -6.65 -12.72
CA ALA A 50 0.94 -8.05 -12.87
C ALA A 50 -0.27 -9.01 -13.02
N GLY A 51 -1.48 -8.55 -12.70
CA GLY A 51 -2.74 -9.18 -13.08
C GLY A 51 -2.90 -10.62 -12.57
N ALA A 52 -3.51 -11.49 -13.39
CA ALA A 52 -3.85 -12.86 -13.01
C ALA A 52 -2.64 -13.69 -12.53
N ALA A 53 -1.43 -13.41 -13.04
CA ALA A 53 -0.20 -14.10 -12.64
C ALA A 53 0.17 -13.81 -11.17
N ALA A 54 -0.01 -12.56 -10.71
CA ALA A 54 0.19 -12.22 -9.31
C ALA A 54 -0.90 -12.84 -8.42
N HIS A 55 -2.17 -12.77 -8.85
CA HIS A 55 -3.31 -13.27 -8.06
C HIS A 55 -3.36 -14.80 -7.94
N ALA A 56 -2.82 -15.53 -8.91
CA ALA A 56 -2.70 -17.00 -8.85
C ALA A 56 -1.50 -17.46 -8.01
N SER A 57 -0.53 -16.57 -7.74
CA SER A 57 0.67 -16.92 -6.97
C SER A 57 0.47 -16.73 -5.45
N PRO A 58 1.04 -17.61 -4.61
CA PRO A 58 0.97 -17.44 -3.15
C PRO A 58 1.68 -16.16 -2.68
N VAL A 59 2.73 -15.73 -3.39
CA VAL A 59 3.47 -14.49 -3.09
C VAL A 59 2.62 -13.26 -3.40
N GLY A 60 1.96 -13.23 -4.55
CA GLY A 60 1.10 -12.10 -4.91
C GLY A 60 -0.11 -11.99 -3.99
N ALA A 61 -0.70 -13.12 -3.57
CA ALA A 61 -1.77 -13.15 -2.58
C ALA A 61 -1.33 -12.65 -1.19
N PHE A 62 -0.12 -13.03 -0.75
CA PHE A 62 0.47 -12.48 0.48
C PHE A 62 0.66 -10.97 0.39
N LEU A 63 1.19 -10.46 -0.72
CA LEU A 63 1.41 -9.03 -0.90
C LEU A 63 0.10 -8.24 -1.00
N THR A 64 -0.94 -8.79 -1.65
CA THR A 64 -2.26 -8.15 -1.67
C THR A 64 -2.86 -8.09 -0.26
N GLY A 65 -2.73 -9.17 0.51
CA GLY A 65 -3.14 -9.18 1.93
C GLY A 65 -2.38 -8.15 2.76
N LEU A 66 -1.05 -8.13 2.65
CA LEU A 66 -0.16 -7.24 3.39
C LEU A 66 -0.45 -5.76 3.10
N CYS A 67 -0.45 -5.38 1.82
CA CYS A 67 -0.65 -3.99 1.44
C CYS A 67 -2.11 -3.55 1.61
N GLY A 68 -3.07 -4.45 1.37
CA GLY A 68 -4.49 -4.17 1.56
C GLY A 68 -4.86 -3.85 3.01
N THR A 69 -4.30 -4.56 3.99
CA THR A 69 -4.58 -4.27 5.41
C THR A 69 -3.79 -3.08 5.94
N MET A 70 -2.66 -2.71 5.32
CA MET A 70 -1.94 -1.47 5.62
C MET A 70 -2.72 -0.22 5.19
N VAL A 71 -3.46 -0.27 4.08
CA VAL A 71 -4.32 0.83 3.60
C VAL A 71 -5.70 0.74 4.30
N SER A 72 -5.75 1.13 5.57
CA SER A 72 -7.00 1.09 6.34
C SER A 72 -7.78 2.41 6.26
N PHE A 73 -8.76 2.46 5.36
CA PHE A 73 -9.74 3.57 5.30
C PHE A 73 -10.54 3.73 6.60
N ALA A 74 -10.78 2.63 7.33
CA ALA A 74 -11.45 2.66 8.63
C ALA A 74 -10.61 3.41 9.69
N ALA A 75 -9.28 3.23 9.69
CA ALA A 75 -8.39 3.96 10.59
C ALA A 75 -8.34 5.46 10.25
N LEU A 76 -8.33 5.82 8.96
CA LEU A 76 -8.37 7.21 8.50
C LEU A 76 -9.71 7.88 8.87
N ALA A 77 -10.83 7.19 8.68
CA ALA A 77 -12.15 7.66 9.08
C ALA A 77 -12.27 7.85 10.60
N TRP A 78 -11.74 6.92 11.40
CA TRP A 78 -11.71 7.06 12.85
C TRP A 78 -10.84 8.24 13.33
N CYS A 79 -9.70 8.47 12.66
CA CYS A 79 -8.86 9.64 12.90
C CYS A 79 -9.59 10.96 12.59
N LEU A 80 -10.43 11.00 11.55
CA LEU A 80 -11.26 12.16 11.23
C LEU A 80 -12.33 12.42 12.30
N VAL A 81 -13.01 11.37 12.77
CA VAL A 81 -14.08 11.48 13.77
C VAL A 81 -13.55 11.98 15.12
N ARG A 82 -12.33 11.59 15.51
CA ARG A 82 -11.71 12.00 16.78
C ARG A 82 -10.83 13.25 16.69
N ALA A 83 -10.75 13.90 15.53
CA ALA A 83 -9.88 15.05 15.36
C ALA A 83 -10.45 16.30 16.06
N GLU A 84 -9.71 16.85 17.02
CA GLU A 84 -10.03 18.14 17.67
C GLU A 84 -10.00 19.32 16.68
N ARG A 85 -9.24 19.19 15.58
CA ARG A 85 -9.17 20.17 14.49
C ARG A 85 -9.60 19.53 13.16
N PRO A 86 -10.91 19.50 12.85
CA PRO A 86 -11.46 18.72 11.74
C PRO A 86 -10.91 19.16 10.37
N VAL A 87 -10.67 20.46 10.16
CA VAL A 87 -10.17 21.00 8.89
C VAL A 87 -8.74 20.53 8.58
N ARG A 88 -7.85 20.52 9.58
CA ARG A 88 -6.46 20.05 9.39
C ARG A 88 -6.41 18.54 9.21
N ALA A 89 -7.26 17.81 9.93
CA ALA A 89 -7.37 16.36 9.76
C ALA A 89 -7.92 15.99 8.37
N ALA A 90 -8.93 16.71 7.89
CA ALA A 90 -9.47 16.54 6.54
C ALA A 90 -8.42 16.80 5.47
N ALA A 91 -7.64 17.88 5.60
CA ALA A 91 -6.54 18.17 4.68
C ALA A 91 -5.47 17.06 4.70
N ALA A 92 -5.09 16.56 5.89
CA ALA A 92 -4.12 15.48 6.01
C ALA A 92 -4.62 14.17 5.37
N VAL A 93 -5.89 13.81 5.56
CA VAL A 93 -6.49 12.64 4.91
C VAL A 93 -6.58 12.82 3.41
N ALA A 94 -6.96 14.00 2.92
CA ALA A 94 -6.98 14.28 1.49
C ALA A 94 -5.59 14.14 0.85
N VAL A 95 -4.54 14.62 1.53
CA VAL A 95 -3.15 14.44 1.09
C VAL A 95 -2.75 12.96 1.12
N ILE A 96 -3.09 12.21 2.16
CA ILE A 96 -2.82 10.76 2.24
C ILE A 96 -3.49 10.05 1.07
N VAL A 97 -4.78 10.27 0.85
CA VAL A 97 -5.53 9.61 -0.23
C VAL A 97 -4.96 10.01 -1.59
N GLY A 98 -4.74 11.31 -1.83
CA GLY A 98 -4.18 11.81 -3.09
C GLY A 98 -2.78 11.24 -3.39
N ALA A 99 -1.89 11.26 -2.40
CA ALA A 99 -0.55 10.69 -2.52
C ALA A 99 -0.60 9.17 -2.75
N SER A 100 -1.57 8.48 -2.16
CA SER A 100 -1.78 7.04 -2.36
C SER A 100 -2.20 6.71 -3.79
N VAL A 101 -3.11 7.50 -4.38
CA VAL A 101 -3.51 7.32 -5.78
C VAL A 101 -2.33 7.58 -6.72
N ALA A 102 -1.59 8.66 -6.49
CA ALA A 102 -0.40 8.97 -7.28
C ALA A 102 0.66 7.87 -7.18
N ALA A 103 0.88 7.35 -5.97
CA ALA A 103 1.77 6.22 -5.71
C ALA A 103 1.31 4.95 -6.45
N ALA A 104 0.03 4.61 -6.40
CA ALA A 104 -0.49 3.45 -7.13
C ALA A 104 -0.28 3.58 -8.65
N MET A 105 -0.52 4.76 -9.22
CA MET A 105 -0.23 5.03 -10.63
C MET A 105 1.26 4.92 -10.94
N LEU A 106 2.13 5.43 -10.06
CA LEU A 106 3.58 5.34 -10.23
C LEU A 106 4.05 3.88 -10.18
N GLY A 107 3.52 3.06 -9.27
CA GLY A 107 3.83 1.63 -9.20
C GLY A 107 3.38 0.86 -10.44
N TYR A 108 2.19 1.19 -10.97
CA TYR A 108 1.68 0.63 -12.22
C TYR A 108 2.59 0.98 -13.41
N LEU A 109 2.93 2.26 -13.56
CA LEU A 109 3.79 2.76 -14.64
C LEU A 109 5.23 2.23 -14.52
N ALA A 110 5.77 2.15 -13.31
CA ALA A 110 7.10 1.62 -13.06
C ALA A 110 7.20 0.15 -13.49
N PHE A 111 6.15 -0.65 -13.25
CA PHE A 111 6.10 -2.03 -13.72
C PHE A 111 6.13 -2.11 -15.26
N ASP A 112 5.37 -1.25 -15.95
CA ASP A 112 5.39 -1.18 -17.41
C ASP A 112 6.76 -0.74 -17.96
N LEU A 113 7.40 0.25 -17.34
CA LEU A 113 8.73 0.71 -17.74
C LEU A 113 9.81 -0.35 -17.52
N LEU A 114 9.75 -1.09 -16.40
CA LEU A 114 10.65 -2.22 -16.15
C LEU A 114 10.41 -3.36 -17.15
N GLY A 115 9.15 -3.64 -17.50
CA GLY A 115 8.82 -4.60 -18.55
C GLY A 115 9.39 -4.19 -19.91
N LEU A 116 9.27 -2.92 -20.28
CA LEU A 116 9.84 -2.36 -21.52
C LEU A 116 11.37 -2.37 -21.52
N ALA A 117 12.01 -2.06 -20.39
CA ALA A 117 13.46 -2.12 -20.24
C ALA A 117 13.97 -3.55 -20.40
N TYR A 118 13.25 -4.54 -19.86
CA TYR A 118 13.61 -5.96 -19.97
C TYR A 118 13.52 -6.49 -21.41
N VAL A 119 12.62 -5.93 -22.23
CA VAL A 119 12.47 -6.28 -23.64
C VAL A 119 13.51 -5.59 -24.53
N LYS A 120 13.94 -4.36 -24.18
CA LYS A 120 14.82 -3.54 -25.01
C LYS A 120 16.31 -3.64 -24.69
N LEU A 121 16.70 -4.03 -23.47
CA LEU A 121 18.11 -4.23 -23.15
C LEU A 121 18.57 -5.60 -23.67
N PRO A 122 19.53 -5.67 -24.62
CA PRO A 122 20.12 -6.93 -24.99
C PRO A 122 20.73 -7.55 -23.74
N ARG A 123 20.42 -8.83 -23.47
CA ARG A 123 21.08 -9.60 -22.42
C ARG A 123 22.57 -9.58 -22.74
N VAL A 124 23.33 -8.78 -22.00
CA VAL A 124 24.79 -8.84 -22.03
C VAL A 124 25.15 -10.14 -21.31
N GLY A 125 25.22 -11.21 -22.10
CA GLY A 125 25.73 -12.53 -21.74
C GLY A 125 26.80 -12.92 -22.75
#